data_AF-A0A2V1AJP3-F1
#
_entry.id   AF-A0A2V1AJP3-F1
#
_cell.length_a   1.000
_cell.length_b   1.000
_cell.length_c   1.000
_cell.angle_alpha   90.00
_cell.angle_beta   90.00
_cell.angle_gamma   90.00
#
_symmetry.space_group_name_H-M   'P 1'
#
loop_
_entity.id
_entity.type
_entity.pdbx_description
1 polymer ?
#
loop_
_entity_poly.entity_id
_entity_poly.type
_entity_poly.pdbx_seq_one_letter_code
_entity_poly.pdbx_strand_id
1 'polypeptide(L)'
;MPSKNGKVQAEKAAEKVAKAGQAAVDTVEEKLPSNASVNSASSTAKEPAAPHVPKDADPRNILDYTPQDEIVASVARLRSNFHSKRKTHPLQYRLNQLRNVYFAVKDNADELCEALYKDFGRSHSETKNLEINPFMNELVHTMSHLHNWAKPEPVQHLPLIMKSNPIYIERIPLGTVLVISPFNYPLFLALSSLVAAISGGNCVVLKVSELNPHFAQLLTKILTKVLDPDTFAMVNGGIPETTTVLDQKFDKIMYTGSTMVGTIIAKKAAETLTPVLLELGGKSPAFILEDATDADLAIIARRIVWARFTNAGQTCVAIDYVLAHEKVKAKLVNLIVKVIKEDFYSGLDAKDPTYTHIIHSRAFENLSKMIKQSKGEIVAGGDTDAATRYISPTVIDNVNWDDSTMQQEIFGPILPILAYTDLEEAVQEVIKRHDTPLASYIFTSGPRDRKKNPQVDLIRTAIRSGGTIVNDAVMHVSLANAPFGGIGQSGQGAYHGYYSFRAFTHERTTMEQNLKMDFTLKVRYPPYEEKKDNVLGAAVSQYNNKVWFGRTGNVSVNGPGSIWSAWHNFGGITSLVYKFVNSL
;
A
#
# COMPACT_ATOMS: atom_id res chain seq x y z
N MET A 1 -24.50 -24.91 -17.95
CA MET A 1 -24.20 -24.51 -19.34
C MET A 1 -24.87 -23.17 -19.62
N PRO A 2 -24.15 -22.09 -19.94
CA PRO A 2 -24.79 -20.82 -20.24
C PRO A 2 -25.46 -20.87 -21.62
N SER A 3 -26.69 -20.38 -21.70
CA SER A 3 -27.55 -20.44 -22.90
C SER A 3 -26.89 -19.77 -24.10
N LYS A 4 -27.06 -20.34 -25.31
CA LYS A 4 -26.56 -19.81 -26.60
C LYS A 4 -26.82 -18.30 -26.81
N ASN A 5 -27.88 -17.74 -26.22
CA ASN A 5 -28.22 -16.32 -26.33
C ASN A 5 -27.25 -15.37 -25.59
N GLY A 6 -26.58 -15.84 -24.53
CA GLY A 6 -25.63 -15.02 -23.76
C GLY A 6 -24.30 -14.80 -24.47
N LYS A 7 -23.82 -15.79 -25.25
CA LYS A 7 -22.61 -15.66 -26.07
C LYS A 7 -22.78 -14.66 -27.20
N VAL A 8 -23.94 -14.69 -27.87
CA VAL A 8 -24.24 -13.79 -29.00
C VAL A 8 -24.37 -12.33 -28.54
N GLN A 9 -24.89 -12.09 -27.33
CA GLN A 9 -24.94 -10.72 -26.76
C GLN A 9 -23.54 -10.22 -26.34
N ALA A 10 -22.69 -11.09 -25.80
CA ALA A 10 -21.32 -10.74 -25.45
C ALA A 10 -20.45 -10.44 -26.68
N GLU A 11 -20.60 -11.21 -27.77
CA GLU A 11 -19.88 -10.97 -29.03
C GLU A 11 -20.34 -9.67 -29.69
N LYS A 12 -21.64 -9.37 -29.71
CA LYS A 12 -22.15 -8.08 -30.21
C LYS A 12 -21.70 -6.88 -29.37
N ALA A 13 -21.56 -7.05 -28.06
CA ALA A 13 -21.04 -6.00 -27.18
C ALA A 13 -19.54 -5.75 -27.44
N ALA A 14 -18.74 -6.82 -27.60
CA ALA A 14 -17.32 -6.72 -27.93
C ALA A 14 -17.08 -6.06 -29.29
N GLU A 15 -17.89 -6.38 -30.30
CA GLU A 15 -17.80 -5.79 -31.63
C GLU A 15 -18.16 -4.28 -31.62
N LYS A 16 -19.09 -3.87 -30.74
CA LYS A 16 -19.48 -2.47 -30.56
C LYS A 16 -18.40 -1.65 -29.85
N VAL A 17 -17.70 -2.26 -28.88
CA VAL A 17 -16.55 -1.64 -28.20
C VAL A 17 -15.34 -1.53 -29.15
N ALA A 18 -15.09 -2.54 -29.98
CA ALA A 18 -14.03 -2.49 -30.99
C ALA A 18 -14.28 -1.39 -32.05
N LYS A 19 -15.53 -1.26 -32.53
CA LYS A 19 -15.90 -0.18 -33.47
C LYS A 19 -15.82 1.21 -32.85
N ALA A 20 -16.13 1.35 -31.55
CA ALA A 20 -15.97 2.61 -30.84
C ALA A 20 -14.48 2.97 -30.60
N GLY A 21 -13.63 1.97 -30.36
CA GLY A 21 -12.18 2.16 -30.25
C GLY A 21 -11.54 2.59 -31.57
N GLN A 22 -11.93 1.97 -32.69
CA GLN A 22 -11.42 2.33 -34.02
C GLN A 22 -11.84 3.74 -34.42
N ALA A 23 -13.11 4.12 -34.22
CA ALA A 23 -13.58 5.47 -34.49
C ALA A 23 -12.83 6.54 -33.67
N ALA A 24 -12.42 6.23 -32.42
CA ALA A 24 -11.64 7.14 -31.59
C ALA A 24 -10.18 7.30 -32.09
N VAL A 25 -9.59 6.26 -32.68
CA VAL A 25 -8.27 6.32 -33.32
C VAL A 25 -8.33 7.14 -34.60
N ASP A 26 -9.34 6.89 -35.44
CA ASP A 26 -9.51 7.61 -36.71
C ASP A 26 -9.80 9.12 -36.50
N THR A 27 -10.46 9.49 -35.38
CA THR A 27 -10.71 10.91 -35.03
C THR A 27 -9.46 11.64 -34.52
N VAL A 28 -8.45 10.91 -34.04
CA VAL A 28 -7.17 11.47 -33.55
C VAL A 28 -6.18 11.66 -34.70
N GLU A 29 -6.23 10.82 -35.74
CA GLU A 29 -5.39 10.97 -36.94
C GLU A 29 -5.84 12.12 -37.87
N GLU A 30 -7.11 12.53 -37.84
CA GLU A 30 -7.64 13.59 -38.72
C GLU A 30 -7.41 15.04 -38.23
N LYS A 31 -6.76 15.26 -37.08
CA LYS A 31 -6.59 16.62 -36.47
C LYS A 31 -5.14 17.04 -36.17
N LEU A 32 -4.20 16.69 -37.05
CA LEU A 32 -2.88 17.31 -37.07
C LEU A 32 -2.71 18.16 -38.34
N PRO A 33 -2.67 19.51 -38.24
CA PRO A 33 -2.30 20.33 -39.38
C PRO A 33 -0.80 20.18 -39.66
N SER A 34 -0.48 19.74 -40.87
CA SER A 34 0.86 19.82 -41.43
C SER A 34 1.18 21.26 -41.86
N ASN A 35 2.43 21.66 -41.60
CA ASN A 35 3.06 22.92 -42.00
C ASN A 35 2.59 24.21 -41.30
N ALA A 36 3.29 24.56 -40.21
CA ALA A 36 3.53 25.95 -39.83
C ALA A 36 5.02 26.14 -39.58
N SER A 37 5.63 27.02 -40.39
CA SER A 37 7.02 27.46 -40.32
C SER A 37 7.35 28.05 -38.95
N VAL A 38 8.33 27.45 -38.26
CA VAL A 38 8.87 27.98 -37.01
C VAL A 38 9.85 29.11 -37.34
N ASN A 39 9.44 30.35 -37.08
CA ASN A 39 10.36 31.47 -36.95
C ASN A 39 11.23 31.26 -35.71
N SER A 40 12.55 31.32 -35.90
CA SER A 40 13.56 31.25 -34.86
C SER A 40 13.53 32.48 -33.96
N ALA A 41 12.92 32.34 -32.78
CA ALA A 41 13.22 33.18 -31.64
C ALA A 41 14.18 32.40 -30.72
N SER A 42 15.43 32.83 -30.66
CA SER A 42 16.43 32.26 -29.76
C SER A 42 16.06 32.56 -28.30
N SER A 43 15.51 31.58 -27.59
CA SER A 43 15.68 31.52 -26.14
C SER A 43 16.78 30.51 -25.85
N THR A 44 17.95 31.00 -25.47
CA THR A 44 19.02 30.18 -24.89
C THR A 44 18.49 29.55 -23.59
N ALA A 45 17.92 28.35 -23.69
CA ALA A 45 17.74 27.49 -22.53
C ALA A 45 19.14 27.12 -22.05
N LYS A 46 19.54 27.66 -20.91
CA LYS A 46 20.76 27.21 -20.21
C LYS A 46 20.63 25.71 -19.97
N GLU A 47 21.66 24.95 -20.32
CA GLU A 47 21.82 23.58 -19.81
C GLU A 47 21.59 23.60 -18.29
N PRO A 48 20.79 22.66 -17.74
CA PRO A 48 20.68 22.54 -16.30
C PRO A 48 22.08 22.26 -15.74
N ALA A 49 22.51 23.08 -14.79
CA ALA A 49 23.77 22.86 -14.10
C ALA A 49 23.78 21.47 -13.46
N ALA A 50 24.95 20.81 -13.47
CA ALA A 50 25.12 19.50 -12.83
C ALA A 50 24.57 19.51 -11.38
N PRO A 51 23.93 18.42 -10.93
CA PRO A 51 23.34 18.34 -9.60
C PRO A 51 24.41 18.60 -8.53
N HIS A 52 24.35 19.76 -7.89
CA HIS A 52 25.06 19.99 -6.64
C HIS A 52 24.16 19.51 -5.51
N VAL A 53 24.24 18.22 -5.18
CA VAL A 53 23.62 17.68 -3.97
C VAL A 53 24.44 18.20 -2.79
N PRO A 54 23.93 19.13 -1.95
CA PRO A 54 24.73 19.73 -0.90
C PRO A 54 25.19 18.68 0.11
N LYS A 55 26.44 18.79 0.58
CA LYS A 55 26.96 18.02 1.71
C LYS A 55 26.12 18.36 2.94
N ASP A 56 25.48 17.36 3.56
CA ASP A 56 24.45 17.45 4.62
C ASP A 56 24.40 18.82 5.32
N ALA A 57 23.69 19.77 4.71
CA ALA A 57 23.37 21.02 5.39
C ALA A 57 22.43 20.64 6.53
N ASP A 58 22.65 21.20 7.72
CA ASP A 58 21.72 21.03 8.83
C ASP A 58 20.30 21.32 8.32
N PRO A 59 19.36 20.36 8.36
CA PRO A 59 18.01 20.54 7.83
C PRO A 59 17.33 21.79 8.40
N ARG A 60 17.71 22.22 9.62
CA ARG A 60 17.23 23.44 10.28
C ARG A 60 17.58 24.74 9.54
N ASN A 61 18.53 24.71 8.60
CA ASN A 61 18.86 25.86 7.76
C ASN A 61 17.87 26.05 6.59
N ILE A 62 17.02 25.06 6.32
CA ILE A 62 16.08 25.03 5.18
C ILE A 62 14.63 24.81 5.65
N LEU A 63 14.44 23.93 6.63
CA LEU A 63 13.15 23.52 7.17
C LEU A 63 12.90 24.17 8.52
N ASP A 64 11.79 24.91 8.62
CA ASP A 64 11.32 25.45 9.88
C ASP A 64 10.74 24.31 10.75
N TYR A 65 11.38 24.04 11.90
CA TYR A 65 10.91 23.04 12.84
C TYR A 65 9.77 23.62 13.69
N THR A 66 8.72 22.83 13.90
CA THR A 66 7.56 23.26 14.67
C THR A 66 7.93 23.32 16.16
N PRO A 67 7.76 24.47 16.82
CA PRO A 67 7.97 24.58 18.26
C PRO A 67 7.13 23.54 19.03
N GLN A 68 7.73 22.91 20.03
CA GLN A 68 7.09 21.80 20.77
C GLN A 68 5.79 22.22 21.47
N ASP A 69 5.73 23.46 21.98
CA ASP A 69 4.52 24.05 22.55
C ASP A 69 3.42 24.27 21.51
N GLU A 70 3.78 24.65 20.28
CA GLU A 70 2.85 24.76 19.15
C GLU A 70 2.29 23.38 18.74
N ILE A 71 3.10 22.32 18.78
CA ILE A 71 2.65 20.94 18.54
C ILE A 71 1.53 20.59 19.53
N VAL A 72 1.77 20.80 20.83
CA VAL A 72 0.79 20.52 21.89
C VAL A 72 -0.49 21.33 21.68
N ALA A 73 -0.36 22.63 21.42
CA ALA A 73 -1.51 23.52 21.20
C ALA A 73 -2.33 23.11 19.96
N SER A 74 -1.66 22.74 18.87
CA SER A 74 -2.32 22.31 17.64
C SER A 74 -3.07 20.99 17.82
N VAL A 75 -2.47 19.99 18.46
CA VAL A 75 -3.16 18.72 18.74
C VAL A 75 -4.38 18.93 19.63
N ALA A 76 -4.25 19.75 20.69
CA ALA A 76 -5.37 20.09 21.57
C ALA A 76 -6.52 20.79 20.81
N ARG A 77 -6.19 21.74 19.93
CA ARG A 77 -7.17 22.43 19.06
C ARG A 77 -7.93 21.44 18.18
N LEU A 78 -7.22 20.58 17.45
CA LEU A 78 -7.84 19.62 16.52
C LEU A 78 -8.78 18.66 17.25
N ARG A 79 -8.36 18.13 18.40
CA ARG A 79 -9.18 17.22 19.20
C ARG A 79 -10.45 17.89 19.72
N SER A 80 -10.31 19.10 20.26
CA SER A 80 -11.46 19.89 20.71
C SER A 80 -12.44 20.16 19.57
N ASN A 81 -11.93 20.58 18.40
CA ASN A 81 -12.74 20.88 17.23
C ASN A 81 -13.45 19.64 16.65
N PHE A 82 -12.78 18.48 16.62
CA PHE A 82 -13.38 17.23 16.17
C PHE A 82 -14.68 16.94 16.95
N HIS A 83 -14.64 17.03 18.28
CA HIS A 83 -15.79 16.73 19.13
C HIS A 83 -16.85 17.84 19.17
N SER A 84 -16.42 19.10 19.26
CA SER A 84 -17.33 20.25 19.46
C SER A 84 -17.98 20.75 18.18
N LYS A 85 -17.25 20.78 17.07
CA LYS A 85 -17.72 21.33 15.79
C LYS A 85 -18.18 20.26 14.79
N ARG A 86 -17.60 19.06 14.85
CA ARG A 86 -17.89 17.93 13.93
C ARG A 86 -17.81 18.30 12.44
N LYS A 87 -16.99 19.30 12.09
CA LYS A 87 -16.83 19.81 10.71
C LYS A 87 -16.47 18.71 9.71
N THR A 88 -15.71 17.71 10.14
CA THR A 88 -15.23 16.61 9.28
C THR A 88 -16.30 15.55 8.99
N HIS A 89 -17.45 15.56 9.67
CA HIS A 89 -18.46 14.51 9.55
C HIS A 89 -19.17 14.53 8.18
N PRO A 90 -19.65 15.67 7.64
CA PRO A 90 -20.34 15.71 6.36
C PRO A 90 -19.41 15.33 5.20
N LEU A 91 -19.88 14.44 4.31
CA LEU A 91 -19.10 14.02 3.13
C LEU A 91 -18.72 15.19 2.22
N GLN A 92 -19.59 16.19 2.08
CA GLN A 92 -19.30 17.37 1.26
C GLN A 92 -18.07 18.13 1.79
N TYR A 93 -17.92 18.24 3.10
CA TYR A 93 -16.74 18.88 3.70
C TYR A 93 -15.47 18.09 3.34
N ARG A 94 -15.50 16.76 3.51
CA ARG A 94 -14.37 15.87 3.17
C ARG A 94 -13.96 16.04 1.70
N LEU A 95 -14.94 15.99 0.78
CA LEU A 95 -14.71 16.18 -0.65
C LEU A 95 -14.13 17.55 -0.99
N ASN A 96 -14.57 18.61 -0.30
CA ASN A 96 -14.02 19.96 -0.50
C ASN A 96 -12.55 20.05 -0.06
N GLN A 97 -12.18 19.44 1.07
CA GLN A 97 -10.78 19.37 1.51
C GLN A 97 -9.92 18.56 0.53
N LEU A 98 -10.41 17.40 0.07
CA LEU A 98 -9.72 16.57 -0.93
C LEU A 98 -9.52 17.31 -2.26
N ARG A 99 -10.52 18.06 -2.73
CA ARG A 99 -10.40 18.94 -3.91
C ARG A 99 -9.31 20.00 -3.71
N ASN A 100 -9.22 20.59 -2.52
CA ASN A 100 -8.18 21.58 -2.24
C ASN A 100 -6.78 20.95 -2.33
N VAL A 101 -6.60 19.72 -1.81
CA VAL A 101 -5.34 18.96 -1.99
C VAL A 101 -5.05 18.67 -3.46
N TYR A 102 -6.06 18.30 -4.25
CA TYR A 102 -5.90 18.03 -5.68
C TYR A 102 -5.28 19.22 -6.42
N PHE A 103 -5.86 20.42 -6.28
CA PHE A 103 -5.33 21.62 -6.94
C PHE A 103 -4.01 22.08 -6.33
N ALA A 104 -3.83 21.91 -5.03
CA ALA A 104 -2.56 22.22 -4.37
C ALA A 104 -1.39 21.42 -4.95
N VAL A 105 -1.57 20.13 -5.22
CA VAL A 105 -0.52 19.32 -5.88
C VAL A 105 -0.42 19.64 -7.35
N LYS A 106 -1.55 19.73 -8.06
CA LYS A 106 -1.57 20.00 -9.51
C LYS A 106 -0.88 21.31 -9.87
N ASP A 107 -1.18 22.37 -9.13
CA ASP A 107 -0.73 23.73 -9.44
C ASP A 107 0.72 23.97 -9.00
N ASN A 108 1.30 23.09 -8.18
CA ASN A 108 2.68 23.19 -7.67
C ASN A 108 3.55 21.99 -8.08
N ALA A 109 3.14 21.23 -9.11
CA ALA A 109 3.76 19.95 -9.47
C ALA A 109 5.25 20.09 -9.83
N ASP A 110 5.60 21.15 -10.56
CA ASP A 110 6.97 21.41 -10.98
C ASP A 110 7.84 21.90 -9.81
N GLU A 111 7.33 22.76 -8.92
CA GLU A 111 8.07 23.15 -7.72
C GLU A 111 8.29 21.98 -6.75
N LEU A 112 7.32 21.07 -6.63
CA LEU A 112 7.46 19.85 -5.82
C LEU A 112 8.53 18.92 -6.40
N CYS A 113 8.59 18.78 -7.73
CA CYS A 113 9.67 18.02 -8.39
C CYS A 113 11.03 18.67 -8.13
N GLU A 114 11.12 19.99 -8.25
CA GLU A 114 12.36 20.73 -8.01
C GLU A 114 12.84 20.63 -6.56
N ALA A 115 11.93 20.65 -5.60
CA ALA A 115 12.28 20.47 -4.19
C ALA A 115 12.91 19.09 -3.93
N LEU A 116 12.35 18.02 -4.53
CA LEU A 116 12.88 16.66 -4.40
C LEU A 116 14.20 16.47 -5.16
N TYR A 117 14.35 17.13 -6.30
CA TYR A 117 15.62 17.19 -7.01
C TYR A 117 16.73 17.80 -6.14
N LYS A 118 16.43 18.87 -5.40
CA LYS A 118 17.39 19.50 -4.46
C LYS A 118 17.73 18.61 -3.27
N ASP A 119 16.77 17.84 -2.76
CA ASP A 119 16.98 17.01 -1.58
C ASP A 119 17.90 15.80 -1.86
N PHE A 120 17.73 15.14 -3.02
CA PHE A 120 18.45 13.88 -3.30
C PHE A 120 18.57 13.54 -4.80
N GLY A 121 18.51 14.54 -5.68
CA GLY A 121 18.83 14.39 -7.10
C GLY A 121 17.78 13.67 -7.95
N ARG A 122 16.61 13.34 -7.40
CA ARG A 122 15.61 12.60 -8.18
C ARG A 122 15.05 13.44 -9.32
N SER A 123 15.09 12.89 -10.52
CA SER A 123 14.64 13.58 -11.72
C SER A 123 13.16 13.97 -11.64
N HIS A 124 12.79 15.03 -12.34
CA HIS A 124 11.40 15.49 -12.43
C HIS A 124 10.51 14.40 -13.06
N SER A 125 11.01 13.69 -14.08
CA SER A 125 10.27 12.61 -14.74
C SER A 125 10.00 11.46 -13.77
N GLU A 126 11.02 11.05 -13.01
CA GLU A 126 10.89 9.97 -12.02
C GLU A 126 9.91 10.36 -10.91
N THR A 127 9.98 11.59 -10.40
CA THR A 127 9.05 12.11 -9.39
C THR A 127 7.60 12.16 -9.92
N LYS A 128 7.39 12.65 -11.15
CA LYS A 128 6.05 12.69 -11.76
C LYS A 128 5.44 11.30 -11.90
N ASN A 129 6.22 10.33 -12.37
CA ASN A 129 5.74 9.00 -12.68
C ASN A 129 5.56 8.11 -11.43
N LEU A 130 6.40 8.27 -10.41
CA LEU A 130 6.36 7.42 -9.21
C LEU A 130 5.59 8.01 -8.05
N GLU A 131 5.40 9.33 -8.02
CA GLU A 131 4.71 9.98 -6.91
C GLU A 131 3.45 10.73 -7.33
N ILE A 132 3.58 11.73 -8.20
CA ILE A 132 2.48 12.66 -8.49
C ILE A 132 1.35 11.93 -9.23
N ASN A 133 1.64 11.23 -10.33
CA ASN A 133 0.62 10.56 -11.11
C ASN A 133 -0.14 9.48 -10.33
N PRO A 134 0.55 8.54 -9.62
CA PRO A 134 -0.13 7.57 -8.76
C PRO A 134 -0.98 8.23 -7.67
N PHE A 135 -0.45 9.26 -7.00
CA PHE A 135 -1.18 10.00 -5.96
C PHE A 135 -2.46 10.64 -6.53
N MET A 136 -2.36 11.35 -7.65
CA MET A 136 -3.49 12.03 -8.26
C MET A 136 -4.58 11.04 -8.67
N ASN A 137 -4.20 9.87 -9.17
CA ASN A 137 -5.12 8.78 -9.48
C ASN A 137 -5.82 8.25 -8.23
N GLU A 138 -5.09 8.01 -7.13
CA GLU A 138 -5.69 7.54 -5.87
C GLU A 138 -6.65 8.57 -5.25
N LEU A 139 -6.28 9.85 -5.28
CA LEU A 139 -7.12 10.94 -4.80
C LEU A 139 -8.45 11.01 -5.57
N VAL A 140 -8.40 10.99 -6.90
CA VAL A 140 -9.61 11.01 -7.75
C VAL A 140 -10.43 9.73 -7.58
N HIS A 141 -9.78 8.57 -7.45
CA HIS A 141 -10.45 7.31 -7.15
C HIS A 141 -11.22 7.40 -5.83
N THR A 142 -10.59 7.89 -4.77
CA THR A 142 -11.21 8.09 -3.47
C THR A 142 -12.41 9.05 -3.55
N MET A 143 -12.24 10.21 -4.18
CA MET A 143 -13.31 11.21 -4.31
C MET A 143 -14.52 10.66 -5.08
N SER A 144 -14.29 9.89 -6.14
CA SER A 144 -15.37 9.33 -6.98
C SER A 144 -16.18 8.24 -6.27
N HIS A 145 -15.61 7.54 -5.28
CA HIS A 145 -16.27 6.40 -4.62
C HIS A 145 -16.71 6.67 -3.17
N LEU A 146 -16.20 7.73 -2.53
CA LEU A 146 -16.46 8.01 -1.11
C LEU A 146 -17.95 8.04 -0.72
N HIS A 147 -18.80 8.56 -1.61
CA HIS A 147 -20.25 8.59 -1.39
C HIS A 147 -20.91 7.20 -1.30
N ASN A 148 -20.30 6.19 -1.92
CA ASN A 148 -20.75 4.80 -1.82
C ASN A 148 -20.13 4.11 -0.62
N TRP A 149 -18.84 4.31 -0.36
CA TRP A 149 -18.13 3.68 0.76
C TRP A 149 -18.70 4.09 2.12
N ALA A 150 -19.17 5.33 2.24
CA ALA A 150 -19.75 5.86 3.48
C ALA A 150 -21.20 5.43 3.75
N LYS A 151 -21.86 4.71 2.82
CA LYS A 151 -23.23 4.22 3.04
C LYS A 151 -23.23 3.11 4.09
N PRO A 152 -24.25 3.06 4.97
CA PRO A 152 -24.45 1.90 5.84
C PRO A 152 -24.58 0.60 5.05
N GLU A 153 -23.88 -0.44 5.51
CA GLU A 153 -23.86 -1.75 4.87
C GLU A 153 -24.79 -2.72 5.62
N PRO A 154 -25.87 -3.25 5.01
CA PRO A 154 -26.76 -4.19 5.68
C PRO A 154 -26.05 -5.49 6.06
N VAL A 155 -26.23 -5.94 7.31
CA VAL A 155 -25.67 -7.21 7.78
C VAL A 155 -26.44 -8.37 7.15
N GLN A 156 -25.71 -9.26 6.47
CA GLN A 156 -26.27 -10.45 5.84
C GLN A 156 -26.32 -11.63 6.83
N HIS A 157 -27.12 -12.65 6.48
CA HIS A 157 -27.19 -13.94 7.22
C HIS A 157 -27.62 -13.84 8.70
N LEU A 158 -28.51 -12.90 9.02
CA LEU A 158 -29.04 -12.72 10.37
C LEU A 158 -29.88 -13.91 10.85
N PRO A 159 -29.84 -14.24 12.17
CA PRO A 159 -30.79 -15.15 12.80
C PRO A 159 -32.22 -14.69 12.58
N LEU A 160 -33.17 -15.62 12.55
CA LEU A 160 -34.56 -15.32 12.22
C LEU A 160 -35.20 -14.32 13.20
N ILE A 161 -34.84 -14.40 14.48
CA ILE A 161 -35.29 -13.43 15.51
C ILE A 161 -34.80 -12.00 15.27
N MET A 162 -33.72 -11.83 14.51
CA MET A 162 -33.10 -10.52 14.23
C MET A 162 -33.47 -9.97 12.85
N LYS A 163 -33.99 -10.80 11.93
CA LYS A 163 -34.31 -10.42 10.54
C LYS A 163 -35.37 -9.32 10.42
N SER A 164 -36.21 -9.12 11.43
CA SER A 164 -37.26 -8.10 11.45
C SER A 164 -36.74 -6.70 11.80
N ASN A 165 -35.50 -6.58 12.27
CA ASN A 165 -34.90 -5.29 12.63
C ASN A 165 -33.91 -4.83 11.55
N PRO A 166 -33.83 -3.52 11.26
CA PRO A 166 -32.70 -2.96 10.53
C PRO A 166 -31.40 -3.23 11.31
N ILE A 167 -30.47 -3.95 10.68
CA ILE A 167 -29.14 -4.20 11.21
C ILE A 167 -28.13 -3.90 10.11
N TYR A 168 -27.23 -2.97 10.39
CA TYR A 168 -26.27 -2.47 9.41
C TYR A 168 -24.96 -2.06 10.08
N ILE A 169 -23.90 -2.02 9.28
CA ILE A 169 -22.57 -1.56 9.68
C ILE A 169 -22.42 -0.13 9.19
N GLU A 170 -22.20 0.79 10.11
CA GLU A 170 -21.82 2.17 9.82
C GLU A 170 -20.30 2.33 9.91
N ARG A 171 -19.76 3.28 9.15
CA ARG A 171 -18.35 3.65 9.20
C ARG A 171 -18.23 5.07 9.74
N ILE A 172 -17.91 5.17 11.03
CA ILE A 172 -17.79 6.45 11.71
C ILE A 172 -16.31 6.89 11.78
N PRO A 173 -16.01 8.20 11.77
CA PRO A 173 -14.63 8.66 11.94
C PRO A 173 -14.03 8.20 13.27
N LEU A 174 -12.71 8.01 13.30
CA LEU A 174 -11.98 7.62 14.51
C LEU A 174 -11.78 8.81 15.45
N GLY A 175 -11.41 9.96 14.91
CA GLY A 175 -11.16 11.17 15.69
C GLY A 175 -10.05 12.04 15.13
N THR A 176 -9.03 12.28 15.93
CA THR A 176 -7.79 12.95 15.51
C THR A 176 -6.71 11.90 15.28
N VAL A 177 -6.14 11.89 14.07
CA VAL A 177 -5.15 10.88 13.67
C VAL A 177 -3.80 11.53 13.38
N LEU A 178 -2.73 10.79 13.67
CA LEU A 178 -1.37 11.17 13.33
C LEU A 178 -0.90 10.37 12.12
N VAL A 179 -0.34 11.05 11.13
CA VAL A 179 0.35 10.45 9.99
C VAL A 179 1.81 10.86 10.05
N ILE A 180 2.73 9.89 10.08
CA ILE A 180 4.17 10.11 10.02
C ILE A 180 4.69 9.49 8.72
N SER A 181 5.18 10.32 7.80
CA SER A 181 5.62 9.89 6.46
C SER A 181 7.14 9.74 6.35
N PRO A 182 7.63 8.88 5.43
CA PRO A 182 9.05 8.62 5.23
C PRO A 182 9.64 9.58 4.20
N PHE A 183 10.92 9.40 3.88
CA PHE A 183 11.67 10.31 3.00
C PHE A 183 11.73 9.90 1.53
N ASN A 184 11.45 8.64 1.22
CA ASN A 184 11.84 8.03 -0.06
C ASN A 184 10.81 8.27 -1.18
N TYR A 185 9.53 8.27 -0.81
CA TYR A 185 8.42 8.77 -1.64
C TYR A 185 7.58 9.73 -0.78
N PRO A 186 8.15 10.91 -0.43
CA PRO A 186 7.61 11.78 0.58
C PRO A 186 6.31 12.48 0.16
N LEU A 187 5.99 12.54 -1.14
CA LEU A 187 4.70 13.04 -1.64
C LEU A 187 3.65 11.94 -1.61
N PHE A 188 3.91 10.81 -2.28
CA PHE A 188 2.91 9.76 -2.43
C PHE A 188 2.50 9.18 -1.07
N LEU A 189 3.47 8.85 -0.22
CA LEU A 189 3.19 8.19 1.06
C LEU A 189 2.57 9.15 2.08
N ALA A 190 2.96 10.43 2.09
CA ALA A 190 2.35 11.43 2.96
C ALA A 190 0.90 11.73 2.54
N LEU A 191 0.69 12.00 1.24
CA LEU A 191 -0.59 12.49 0.78
C LEU A 191 -1.62 11.39 0.57
N SER A 192 -1.22 10.17 0.18
CA SER A 192 -2.14 9.01 0.17
C SER A 192 -2.70 8.74 1.57
N SER A 193 -1.85 8.78 2.61
CA SER A 193 -2.24 8.66 4.01
C SER A 193 -3.15 9.82 4.48
N LEU A 194 -2.86 11.05 4.05
CA LEU A 194 -3.71 12.22 4.31
C LEU A 194 -5.09 12.07 3.67
N VAL A 195 -5.15 11.61 2.42
CA VAL A 195 -6.40 11.33 1.70
C VAL A 195 -7.20 10.26 2.43
N ALA A 196 -6.55 9.19 2.89
CA ALA A 196 -7.17 8.13 3.68
C ALA A 196 -7.82 8.72 4.95
N ALA A 197 -7.08 9.51 5.72
CA ALA A 197 -7.56 10.12 6.95
C ALA A 197 -8.73 11.11 6.74
N ILE A 198 -8.62 12.01 5.76
CA ILE A 198 -9.68 12.98 5.41
C ILE A 198 -10.92 12.25 4.91
N SER A 199 -10.76 11.22 4.06
CA SER A 199 -11.89 10.43 3.55
C SER A 199 -12.66 9.75 4.69
N GLY A 200 -11.96 9.25 5.71
CA GLY A 200 -12.55 8.70 6.93
C GLY A 200 -13.25 9.73 7.83
N GLY A 201 -13.05 11.03 7.57
CA GLY A 201 -13.67 12.13 8.32
C GLY A 201 -12.92 12.50 9.59
N ASN A 202 -11.62 12.28 9.62
CA ASN A 202 -10.78 12.55 10.79
C ASN A 202 -10.19 13.97 10.74
N CYS A 203 -9.84 14.52 11.90
CA CYS A 203 -8.83 15.59 11.97
C CYS A 203 -7.44 14.97 11.83
N VAL A 204 -6.49 15.68 11.21
CA VAL A 204 -5.20 15.09 10.84
C VAL A 204 -4.04 15.96 11.29
N VAL A 205 -3.07 15.33 11.95
CA VAL A 205 -1.73 15.86 12.13
C VAL A 205 -0.80 15.11 11.18
N LEU A 206 -0.15 15.85 10.28
CA LEU A 206 0.80 15.29 9.32
C LEU A 206 2.22 15.69 9.71
N LYS A 207 3.04 14.70 10.04
CA LYS A 207 4.48 14.84 10.28
C LYS A 207 5.24 14.28 9.09
N VAL A 208 6.01 15.12 8.41
CA VAL A 208 6.83 14.72 7.25
C VAL A 208 8.30 14.51 7.64
N SER A 209 9.05 13.77 6.84
CA SER A 209 10.45 13.52 7.11
C SER A 209 11.29 14.79 6.96
N GLU A 210 12.11 15.07 7.97
CA GLU A 210 13.12 16.14 7.98
C GLU A 210 14.28 15.87 7.03
N LEU A 211 14.38 14.66 6.48
CA LEU A 211 15.42 14.26 5.52
C LEU A 211 15.18 14.83 4.10
N ASN A 212 13.98 15.36 3.83
CA ASN A 212 13.67 16.10 2.60
C ASN A 212 13.33 17.56 2.94
N PRO A 213 14.29 18.36 3.43
CA PRO A 213 13.98 19.66 4.01
C PRO A 213 13.37 20.65 3.01
N HIS A 214 13.81 20.65 1.74
CA HIS A 214 13.22 21.54 0.72
C HIS A 214 11.78 21.15 0.42
N PHE A 215 11.53 19.84 0.23
CA PHE A 215 10.20 19.33 -0.03
C PHE A 215 9.26 19.55 1.16
N ALA A 216 9.71 19.23 2.37
CA ALA A 216 8.93 19.40 3.59
C ALA A 216 8.52 20.86 3.81
N GLN A 217 9.44 21.81 3.62
CA GLN A 217 9.15 23.24 3.77
C GLN A 217 8.10 23.70 2.75
N LEU A 218 8.26 23.31 1.48
CA LEU A 218 7.31 23.65 0.42
C LEU A 218 5.94 23.02 0.66
N LEU A 219 5.90 21.73 1.01
CA LEU A 219 4.66 21.01 1.25
C LEU A 219 3.90 21.59 2.45
N THR A 220 4.60 21.95 3.54
CA THR A 220 3.99 22.63 4.68
C THR A 220 3.30 23.92 4.25
N LYS A 221 4.00 24.80 3.51
CA LYS A 221 3.44 26.06 3.01
C LYS A 221 2.20 25.84 2.13
N ILE A 222 2.23 24.82 1.27
CA ILE A 222 1.13 24.50 0.36
C ILE A 222 -0.08 24.01 1.16
N LEU A 223 0.09 23.02 2.04
CA LEU A 223 -1.02 22.37 2.73
C LEU A 223 -1.66 23.26 3.79
N THR A 224 -0.88 24.03 4.57
CA THR A 224 -1.43 24.94 5.59
C THR A 224 -2.22 26.09 4.98
N LYS A 225 -1.96 26.44 3.71
CA LYS A 225 -2.72 27.46 2.97
C LYS A 225 -4.09 26.96 2.51
N VAL A 226 -4.23 25.67 2.21
CA VAL A 226 -5.42 25.14 1.49
C VAL A 226 -6.33 24.26 2.35
N LEU A 227 -5.84 23.73 3.47
CA LEU A 227 -6.61 22.91 4.40
C LEU A 227 -7.12 23.73 5.59
N ASP A 228 -8.27 23.36 6.13
CA ASP A 228 -8.88 24.06 7.27
C ASP A 228 -8.03 23.85 8.54
N PRO A 229 -7.47 24.91 9.14
CA PRO A 229 -6.64 24.81 10.35
C PRO A 229 -7.40 24.31 11.58
N ASP A 230 -8.74 24.28 11.55
CA ASP A 230 -9.55 23.65 12.58
C ASP A 230 -9.48 22.11 12.54
N THR A 231 -9.09 21.52 11.41
CA THR A 231 -9.11 20.07 11.17
C THR A 231 -7.77 19.48 10.71
N PHE A 232 -6.78 20.34 10.44
CA PHE A 232 -5.47 19.94 9.94
C PHE A 232 -4.34 20.71 10.63
N ALA A 233 -3.20 20.04 10.85
CA ALA A 233 -1.94 20.66 11.26
C ALA A 233 -0.75 19.93 10.65
N MET A 234 0.31 20.68 10.32
CA MET A 234 1.62 20.16 9.95
C MET A 234 2.54 20.13 11.17
N VAL A 235 3.41 19.13 11.24
CA VAL A 235 4.53 19.08 12.18
C VAL A 235 5.81 18.83 11.39
N ASN A 236 6.75 19.76 11.49
CA ASN A 236 8.08 19.63 10.94
C ASN A 236 9.08 19.45 12.08
N GLY A 237 10.07 18.58 11.89
CA GLY A 237 11.13 18.39 12.86
C GLY A 237 11.68 16.98 12.90
N GLY A 238 12.71 16.79 13.72
CA GLY A 238 13.40 15.53 13.89
C GLY A 238 12.83 14.72 15.04
N ILE A 239 13.74 14.05 15.77
CA ILE A 239 13.40 13.21 16.91
C ILE A 239 12.66 14.00 18.01
N PRO A 240 13.11 15.19 18.46
CA PRO A 240 12.43 15.90 19.56
C PRO A 240 10.97 16.23 19.26
N GLU A 241 10.68 16.72 18.06
CA GLU A 241 9.32 17.07 17.62
C GLU A 241 8.47 15.81 17.42
N THR A 242 9.07 14.74 16.86
CA THR A 242 8.41 13.44 16.71
C THR A 242 8.06 12.82 18.07
N THR A 243 8.92 12.94 19.07
CA THR A 243 8.65 12.51 20.44
C THR A 243 7.51 13.33 21.05
N THR A 244 7.57 14.66 20.97
CA THR A 244 6.52 15.53 21.50
C THR A 244 5.15 15.26 20.88
N VAL A 245 5.08 15.05 19.56
CA VAL A 245 3.80 14.71 18.92
C VAL A 245 3.31 13.34 19.39
N LEU A 246 4.19 12.33 19.49
CA LEU A 246 3.82 10.99 19.98
C LEU A 246 3.42 10.94 21.46
N ASP A 247 3.83 11.93 22.27
CA ASP A 247 3.36 12.10 23.65
C ASP A 247 1.90 12.57 23.72
N GLN A 248 1.33 13.05 22.61
CA GLN A 248 -0.07 13.43 22.53
C GLN A 248 -0.97 12.22 22.27
N LYS A 249 -2.22 12.28 22.74
CA LYS A 249 -3.21 11.22 22.51
C LYS A 249 -3.89 11.38 21.14
N PHE A 250 -3.86 10.31 20.35
CA PHE A 250 -4.54 10.18 19.06
C PHE A 250 -5.54 9.01 19.06
N ASP A 251 -6.42 9.00 18.06
CA ASP A 251 -7.39 7.93 17.83
C ASP A 251 -6.87 6.89 16.81
N LYS A 252 -5.82 7.25 16.06
CA LYS A 252 -5.01 6.34 15.23
C LYS A 252 -3.64 6.96 14.95
N ILE A 253 -2.60 6.13 14.84
CA ILE A 253 -1.30 6.53 14.29
C ILE A 253 -1.03 5.70 13.03
N MET A 254 -0.70 6.36 11.93
CA MET A 254 -0.15 5.73 10.74
C MET A 254 1.31 6.12 10.60
N TYR A 255 2.17 5.13 10.43
CA TYR A 255 3.60 5.33 10.24
C TYR A 255 4.09 4.50 9.06
N THR A 256 4.86 5.12 8.19
CA THR A 256 5.65 4.42 7.18
C THR A 256 7.13 4.67 7.41
N GLY A 257 7.93 3.61 7.43
CA GLY A 257 9.39 3.71 7.58
C GLY A 257 10.03 2.45 8.16
N SER A 258 11.11 2.60 8.94
CA SER A 258 11.87 1.45 9.46
C SER A 258 11.15 0.67 10.56
N THR A 259 11.40 -0.65 10.63
CA THR A 259 10.87 -1.54 11.68
C THR A 259 11.28 -1.12 13.09
N MET A 260 12.49 -0.58 13.25
CA MET A 260 12.98 -0.09 14.54
C MET A 260 12.11 1.06 15.07
N VAL A 261 11.86 2.08 14.24
CA VAL A 261 11.02 3.22 14.63
C VAL A 261 9.55 2.82 14.73
N GLY A 262 9.06 1.94 13.85
CA GLY A 262 7.71 1.38 13.96
C GLY A 262 7.48 0.67 15.30
N THR A 263 8.49 -0.03 15.80
CA THR A 263 8.46 -0.66 17.14
C THR A 263 8.39 0.38 18.26
N ILE A 264 9.14 1.49 18.15
CA ILE A 264 9.07 2.60 19.11
C ILE A 264 7.67 3.20 19.14
N ILE A 265 7.10 3.47 17.96
CA ILE A 265 5.75 4.03 17.82
C ILE A 265 4.70 3.07 18.39
N ALA A 266 4.78 1.78 18.10
CA ALA A 266 3.86 0.78 18.64
C ALA A 266 3.89 0.73 20.17
N LYS A 267 5.09 0.75 20.77
CA LYS A 267 5.27 0.81 22.23
C LYS A 267 4.64 2.07 22.81
N LYS A 268 4.89 3.22 22.19
CA LYS A 268 4.35 4.51 22.63
C LYS A 268 2.83 4.58 22.50
N ALA A 269 2.27 4.08 21.40
CA ALA A 269 0.84 4.03 21.15
C ALA A 269 0.09 3.17 22.18
N ALA A 270 0.74 2.12 22.70
CA ALA A 270 0.17 1.24 23.72
C ALA A 270 -0.13 1.96 25.05
N GLU A 271 0.62 3.00 25.42
CA GLU A 271 0.37 3.82 26.61
C GLU A 271 -1.04 4.43 26.63
N THR A 272 -1.62 4.62 25.45
CA THR A 272 -2.94 5.24 25.27
C THR A 272 -3.94 4.34 24.54
N LEU A 273 -3.62 3.06 24.34
CA LEU A 273 -4.39 2.10 23.55
C LEU A 273 -4.75 2.62 22.15
N THR A 274 -3.83 3.37 21.54
CA THR A 274 -4.04 3.95 20.21
C THR A 274 -3.74 2.89 19.14
N PRO A 275 -4.68 2.57 18.24
CA PRO A 275 -4.43 1.63 17.16
C PRO A 275 -3.39 2.19 16.18
N VAL A 276 -2.49 1.33 15.71
CA VAL A 276 -1.44 1.71 14.75
C VAL A 276 -1.59 0.98 13.42
N LEU A 277 -1.34 1.69 12.33
CA LEU A 277 -1.06 1.13 11.01
C LEU A 277 0.42 1.37 10.72
N LEU A 278 1.17 0.29 10.54
CA LEU A 278 2.62 0.34 10.33
C LEU A 278 2.93 -0.23 8.95
N GLU A 279 3.45 0.61 8.06
CA GLU A 279 3.97 0.23 6.74
C GLU A 279 5.50 0.20 6.82
N LEU A 280 6.08 -0.99 6.98
CA LEU A 280 7.51 -1.16 7.25
C LEU A 280 8.22 -1.85 6.08
N GLY A 281 9.55 -1.93 6.15
CA GLY A 281 10.38 -2.55 5.12
C GLY A 281 10.59 -4.05 5.31
N GLY A 282 11.64 -4.54 4.65
CA GLY A 282 12.09 -5.92 4.76
C GLY A 282 12.87 -6.35 3.52
N LYS A 283 13.47 -7.54 3.56
CA LYS A 283 14.24 -8.05 2.41
C LYS A 283 13.32 -8.81 1.47
N SER A 284 12.81 -8.14 0.45
CA SER A 284 11.91 -8.72 -0.55
C SER A 284 12.64 -9.67 -1.53
N PRO A 285 12.37 -11.00 -1.49
CA PRO A 285 13.01 -11.95 -2.38
C PRO A 285 12.42 -11.92 -3.79
N ALA A 286 13.26 -12.20 -4.79
CA ALA A 286 12.82 -12.59 -6.12
C ALA A 286 13.31 -14.00 -6.49
N PHE A 287 12.39 -14.95 -6.62
CA PHE A 287 12.67 -16.31 -7.07
C PHE A 287 12.63 -16.40 -8.59
N ILE A 288 13.71 -16.90 -9.20
CA ILE A 288 13.80 -17.17 -10.64
C ILE A 288 13.83 -18.67 -10.84
N LEU A 289 12.72 -19.21 -11.31
CA LEU A 289 12.50 -20.65 -11.42
C LEU A 289 13.30 -21.26 -12.57
N GLU A 290 13.58 -22.56 -12.45
CA GLU A 290 14.37 -23.31 -13.45
C GLU A 290 13.72 -23.38 -14.84
N ASP A 291 12.40 -23.17 -14.89
CA ASP A 291 11.63 -23.24 -16.13
C ASP A 291 11.69 -21.97 -16.97
N ALA A 292 12.36 -20.91 -16.47
CA ALA A 292 12.52 -19.65 -17.17
C ALA A 292 13.28 -19.84 -18.48
N THR A 293 12.60 -19.58 -19.61
CA THR A 293 13.21 -19.68 -20.94
C THR A 293 14.18 -18.53 -21.21
N ASP A 294 15.08 -18.73 -22.16
CA ASP A 294 16.02 -17.70 -22.61
C ASP A 294 15.37 -16.38 -23.02
N ALA A 295 14.21 -16.45 -23.69
CA ALA A 295 13.48 -15.26 -24.12
C ALA A 295 12.87 -14.53 -22.92
N ASP A 296 12.35 -15.28 -21.94
CA ASP A 296 11.77 -14.73 -20.73
C ASP A 296 12.84 -14.13 -19.81
N LEU A 297 14.03 -14.74 -19.72
CA LEU A 297 15.14 -14.22 -18.91
C LEU A 297 15.54 -12.79 -19.31
N ALA A 298 15.44 -12.43 -20.59
CA ALA A 298 15.70 -11.06 -21.04
C ALA A 298 14.66 -10.05 -20.49
N ILE A 299 13.39 -10.46 -20.41
CA ILE A 299 12.31 -9.65 -19.82
C ILE A 299 12.47 -9.56 -18.31
N ILE A 300 12.77 -10.70 -17.67
CA ILE A 300 13.01 -10.83 -16.23
C ILE A 300 14.16 -9.91 -15.82
N ALA A 301 15.28 -9.91 -16.53
CA ALA A 301 16.42 -9.03 -16.26
C ALA A 301 16.01 -7.55 -16.27
N ARG A 302 15.27 -7.08 -17.28
CA ARG A 302 14.78 -5.68 -17.33
C ARG A 302 13.91 -5.32 -16.15
N ARG A 303 12.99 -6.21 -15.76
CA ARG A 303 12.10 -6.01 -14.61
C ARG A 303 12.87 -5.97 -13.29
N ILE A 304 13.86 -6.85 -13.13
CA ILE A 304 14.71 -6.87 -11.93
C ILE A 304 15.52 -5.58 -11.81
N VAL A 305 16.17 -5.15 -12.89
CA VAL A 305 16.96 -3.91 -12.92
C VAL A 305 16.06 -2.71 -12.59
N TRP A 306 14.91 -2.57 -13.25
CA TRP A 306 13.98 -1.47 -12.95
C TRP A 306 13.51 -1.51 -11.49
N ALA A 307 13.07 -2.66 -11.00
CA ALA A 307 12.55 -2.81 -9.64
C ALA A 307 13.60 -2.58 -8.55
N ARG A 308 14.89 -2.82 -8.82
CA ARG A 308 15.96 -2.57 -7.86
C ARG A 308 16.45 -1.14 -7.88
N PHE A 309 16.69 -0.56 -9.06
CA PHE A 309 17.48 0.66 -9.17
C PHE A 309 16.65 1.94 -9.33
N THR A 310 15.34 1.82 -9.53
CA THR A 310 14.41 2.96 -9.39
C THR A 310 14.55 3.59 -8.00
N ASN A 311 14.54 4.93 -7.92
CA ASN A 311 14.79 5.72 -6.72
C ASN A 311 16.12 5.40 -6.03
N ALA A 312 17.12 4.95 -6.81
CA ALA A 312 18.37 4.36 -6.34
C ALA A 312 18.15 3.22 -5.33
N GLY A 313 17.08 2.43 -5.49
CA GLY A 313 16.76 1.30 -4.61
C GLY A 313 16.27 1.67 -3.21
N GLN A 314 15.98 2.94 -2.95
CA GLN A 314 15.41 3.43 -1.70
C GLN A 314 13.89 3.16 -1.68
N THR A 315 13.50 1.89 -1.75
CA THR A 315 12.11 1.47 -1.93
C THR A 315 11.83 0.21 -1.12
N CYS A 316 10.84 0.25 -0.21
CA CYS A 316 10.50 -0.85 0.70
C CYS A 316 10.01 -2.13 -0.01
N VAL A 317 9.54 -1.99 -1.27
CA VAL A 317 9.14 -3.10 -2.13
C VAL A 317 10.13 -3.35 -3.27
N ALA A 318 11.31 -2.74 -3.28
CA ALA A 318 12.33 -3.11 -4.27
C ALA A 318 12.66 -4.60 -4.14
N ILE A 319 13.10 -5.23 -5.24
CA ILE A 319 13.72 -6.55 -5.14
C ILE A 319 14.98 -6.37 -4.31
N ASP A 320 15.05 -6.97 -3.12
CA ASP A 320 16.20 -6.79 -2.23
C ASP A 320 17.31 -7.79 -2.52
N TYR A 321 16.95 -8.99 -2.97
CA TYR A 321 17.88 -9.99 -3.47
C TYR A 321 17.20 -10.95 -4.45
N VAL A 322 18.01 -11.57 -5.30
CA VAL A 322 17.56 -12.58 -6.26
C VAL A 322 18.01 -13.96 -5.79
N LEU A 323 17.09 -14.92 -5.80
CA LEU A 323 17.34 -16.35 -5.69
C LEU A 323 17.10 -16.96 -7.07
N ALA A 324 18.16 -17.30 -7.80
CA ALA A 324 18.05 -17.88 -9.12
C ALA A 324 18.45 -19.36 -9.12
N HIS A 325 17.64 -20.20 -9.76
CA HIS A 325 18.00 -21.59 -9.95
C HIS A 325 19.32 -21.70 -10.74
N GLU A 326 20.23 -22.59 -10.34
CA GLU A 326 21.59 -22.69 -10.89
C GLU A 326 21.62 -22.76 -12.44
N LYS A 327 20.65 -23.47 -13.03
CA LYS A 327 20.51 -23.65 -14.50
C LYS A 327 20.33 -22.34 -15.27
N VAL A 328 19.71 -21.33 -14.67
CA VAL A 328 19.37 -20.06 -15.34
C VAL A 328 20.20 -18.88 -14.85
N LYS A 329 20.84 -19.02 -13.68
CA LYS A 329 21.54 -17.93 -12.99
C LYS A 329 22.60 -17.24 -13.85
N ALA A 330 23.55 -17.98 -14.42
CA ALA A 330 24.67 -17.38 -15.16
C ALA A 330 24.19 -16.52 -16.34
N LYS A 331 23.17 -17.01 -17.07
CA LYS A 331 22.57 -16.28 -18.18
C LYS A 331 21.80 -15.05 -17.71
N LEU A 332 21.04 -15.18 -16.62
CA LEU A 332 20.32 -14.06 -16.01
C LEU A 332 21.29 -12.95 -15.59
N VAL A 333 22.38 -13.29 -14.90
CA VAL A 333 23.41 -12.33 -14.45
C VAL A 333 23.97 -11.55 -15.64
N ASN A 334 24.35 -12.24 -16.72
CA ASN A 334 24.83 -11.60 -17.95
C ASN A 334 23.80 -10.64 -18.56
N LEU A 335 22.51 -11.02 -18.57
CA LEU A 335 21.44 -10.18 -19.07
C LEU A 335 21.18 -8.97 -18.16
N ILE A 336 21.26 -9.11 -16.83
CA ILE A 336 21.16 -7.99 -15.89
C ILE A 336 22.29 -6.99 -16.13
N VAL A 337 23.54 -7.47 -16.23
CA VAL A 337 24.70 -6.64 -16.53
C VAL A 337 24.53 -5.90 -17.85
N LYS A 338 24.03 -6.60 -18.89
CA LYS A 338 23.72 -6.00 -20.19
C LYS A 338 22.69 -4.88 -20.07
N VAL A 339 21.55 -5.13 -19.42
CA VAL A 339 20.50 -4.12 -19.25
C VAL A 339 21.04 -2.88 -18.54
N ILE A 340 21.86 -3.05 -17.50
CA ILE A 340 22.48 -1.92 -16.79
C ILE A 340 23.39 -1.12 -17.72
N LYS A 341 24.34 -1.79 -18.39
CA LYS A 341 25.40 -1.12 -19.15
C LYS A 341 24.95 -0.58 -20.51
N GLU A 342 23.99 -1.22 -21.15
CA GLU A 342 23.60 -0.92 -22.54
C GLU A 342 22.22 -0.24 -22.64
N ASP A 343 21.26 -0.62 -21.79
CA ASP A 343 19.87 -0.18 -21.96
C ASP A 343 19.49 0.98 -21.03
N PHE A 344 19.67 0.82 -19.71
CA PHE A 344 19.05 1.72 -18.71
C PHE A 344 20.01 2.76 -18.13
N TYR A 345 21.28 2.42 -17.95
CA TYR A 345 22.27 3.26 -17.27
C TYR A 345 23.57 3.37 -18.08
N SER A 346 23.44 3.36 -19.41
CA SER A 346 24.57 3.51 -20.33
C SER A 346 25.26 4.87 -20.12
N GLY A 347 26.54 4.85 -19.77
CA GLY A 347 27.32 6.05 -19.52
C GLY A 347 26.97 6.80 -18.21
N LEU A 348 26.21 6.18 -17.30
CA LEU A 348 25.83 6.79 -16.02
C LEU A 348 27.07 7.17 -15.19
N ASP A 349 27.08 8.39 -14.66
CA ASP A 349 28.06 8.87 -13.69
C ASP A 349 27.41 9.69 -12.56
N ALA A 350 28.22 10.19 -11.63
CA ALA A 350 27.77 10.98 -10.48
C ALA A 350 27.21 12.37 -10.83
N LYS A 351 27.29 12.81 -12.09
CA LYS A 351 26.80 14.11 -12.56
C LYS A 351 25.53 13.99 -13.39
N ASP A 352 25.07 12.76 -13.67
CA ASP A 352 23.86 12.53 -14.44
C ASP A 352 22.64 13.14 -13.73
N PRO A 353 21.95 14.14 -14.34
CA PRO A 353 20.82 14.82 -13.70
C PRO A 353 19.55 13.95 -13.65
N THR A 354 19.57 12.76 -14.25
CA THR A 354 18.43 11.85 -14.32
C THR A 354 18.48 10.74 -13.27
N TYR A 355 19.58 10.60 -12.53
CA TYR A 355 19.78 9.54 -11.55
C TYR A 355 19.59 10.05 -10.11
N THR A 356 18.77 9.32 -9.34
CA THR A 356 18.54 9.61 -7.93
C THR A 356 19.79 9.27 -7.09
N HIS A 357 20.11 10.07 -6.08
CA HIS A 357 21.23 9.84 -5.17
C HIS A 357 20.75 9.38 -3.78
N ILE A 358 21.68 8.90 -2.95
CA ILE A 358 21.34 8.46 -1.60
C ILE A 358 20.96 9.67 -0.74
N ILE A 359 19.89 9.55 0.03
CA ILE A 359 19.25 10.66 0.75
C ILE A 359 20.21 11.46 1.64
N HIS A 360 21.11 10.80 2.40
CA HIS A 360 22.01 11.44 3.37
C HIS A 360 23.32 10.66 3.57
N SER A 361 24.36 11.31 4.12
CA SER A 361 25.71 10.73 4.18
C SER A 361 25.80 9.43 4.98
N ARG A 362 25.09 9.33 6.12
CA ARG A 362 25.07 8.10 6.93
C ARG A 362 24.55 6.87 6.15
N ALA A 363 23.53 7.03 5.31
CA ALA A 363 23.00 5.94 4.49
C ALA A 363 24.01 5.58 3.38
N PHE A 364 24.61 6.59 2.76
CA PHE A 364 25.67 6.43 1.77
C PHE A 364 26.88 5.66 2.34
N GLU A 365 27.35 6.03 3.54
CA GLU A 365 28.46 5.38 4.22
C GLU A 365 28.16 3.91 4.54
N ASN A 366 26.95 3.63 5.05
CA ASN A 366 26.50 2.28 5.34
C ASN A 366 26.46 1.40 4.09
N LEU A 367 25.87 1.91 2.99
CA LEU A 367 25.80 1.22 1.70
C LEU A 367 27.19 0.99 1.10
N SER A 368 28.05 2.01 1.12
CA SER A 368 29.44 1.91 0.64
C SER A 368 30.23 0.88 1.44
N LYS A 369 30.03 0.83 2.76
CA LYS A 369 30.63 -0.18 3.64
C LYS A 369 30.09 -1.57 3.33
N MET A 370 28.79 -1.71 3.08
CA MET A 370 28.16 -2.96 2.69
C MET A 370 28.79 -3.52 1.40
N ILE A 371 28.93 -2.71 0.35
CA ILE A 371 29.62 -3.12 -0.89
C ILE A 371 31.05 -3.61 -0.61
N LYS A 372 31.82 -2.84 0.17
CA LYS A 372 33.22 -3.17 0.51
C LYS A 372 33.38 -4.43 1.36
N GLN A 373 32.38 -4.76 2.19
CA GLN A 373 32.44 -5.90 3.09
C GLN A 373 31.91 -7.20 2.46
N SER A 374 31.21 -7.09 1.33
CA SER A 374 30.69 -8.23 0.60
C SER A 374 31.83 -9.19 0.21
N LYS A 375 31.51 -10.48 0.26
CA LYS A 375 32.38 -11.59 -0.17
C LYS A 375 31.98 -12.14 -1.53
N GLY A 376 30.90 -11.62 -2.11
CA GLY A 376 30.51 -11.91 -3.49
C GLY A 376 31.39 -11.18 -4.50
N GLU A 377 31.09 -11.43 -5.77
CA GLU A 377 31.78 -10.86 -6.92
C GLU A 377 30.98 -9.69 -7.49
N ILE A 378 31.57 -8.50 -7.56
CA ILE A 378 30.94 -7.35 -8.20
C ILE A 378 31.02 -7.52 -9.73
N VAL A 379 29.89 -7.79 -10.37
CA VAL A 379 29.80 -8.05 -11.83
C VAL A 379 29.33 -6.82 -12.62
N ALA A 380 28.76 -5.82 -11.94
CA ALA A 380 28.46 -4.49 -12.48
C ALA A 380 28.46 -3.44 -11.36
N GLY A 381 28.82 -2.20 -11.70
CA GLY A 381 28.85 -1.07 -10.76
C GLY A 381 29.94 -1.18 -9.71
N GLY A 382 29.63 -0.74 -8.49
CA GLY A 382 30.58 -0.65 -7.36
C GLY A 382 31.19 0.74 -7.18
N ASP A 383 30.97 1.65 -8.12
CA ASP A 383 31.43 3.04 -8.05
C ASP A 383 30.62 3.83 -7.01
N THR A 384 31.34 4.65 -6.23
CA THR A 384 30.77 5.50 -5.18
C THR A 384 31.40 6.88 -5.21
N ASP A 385 30.61 7.93 -4.98
CA ASP A 385 31.09 9.30 -4.77
C ASP A 385 30.40 9.93 -3.55
N ALA A 386 31.19 10.15 -2.51
CA ALA A 386 30.73 10.72 -1.25
C ALA A 386 30.33 12.20 -1.36
N ALA A 387 30.88 12.95 -2.32
CA ALA A 387 30.59 14.37 -2.46
C ALA A 387 29.15 14.60 -2.91
N THR A 388 28.64 13.73 -3.78
CA THR A 388 27.28 13.78 -4.33
C THR A 388 26.34 12.74 -3.71
N ARG A 389 26.86 11.82 -2.89
CA ARG A 389 26.16 10.63 -2.37
C ARG A 389 25.70 9.67 -3.48
N TYR A 390 26.44 9.64 -4.57
CA TYR A 390 26.19 8.74 -5.70
C TYR A 390 26.71 7.33 -5.40
N ILE A 391 25.89 6.33 -5.71
CA ILE A 391 26.31 4.92 -5.76
C ILE A 391 25.77 4.37 -7.08
N SER A 392 26.64 3.81 -7.91
CA SER A 392 26.23 3.20 -9.18
C SER A 392 25.34 1.94 -8.96
N PRO A 393 24.46 1.60 -9.91
CA PRO A 393 23.75 0.31 -9.93
C PRO A 393 24.73 -0.86 -9.78
N THR A 394 24.79 -1.44 -8.59
CA THR A 394 25.79 -2.44 -8.20
C THR A 394 25.15 -3.81 -8.17
N VAL A 395 25.73 -4.78 -8.90
CA VAL A 395 25.28 -6.18 -8.89
C VAL A 395 26.38 -7.04 -8.32
N ILE A 396 26.05 -7.81 -7.29
CA ILE A 396 26.99 -8.68 -6.60
C ILE A 396 26.52 -10.12 -6.78
N ASP A 397 27.23 -10.87 -7.61
CA ASP A 397 27.00 -12.29 -7.83
C ASP A 397 27.72 -13.14 -6.78
N ASN A 398 27.33 -14.42 -6.68
CA ASN A 398 27.97 -15.43 -5.83
C ASN A 398 28.00 -15.06 -4.34
N VAL A 399 27.00 -14.30 -3.89
CA VAL A 399 26.75 -14.05 -2.46
C VAL A 399 26.18 -15.28 -1.78
N ASN A 400 26.46 -15.41 -0.48
CA ASN A 400 25.81 -16.38 0.40
C ASN A 400 24.92 -15.66 1.43
N TRP A 401 24.19 -16.44 2.22
CA TRP A 401 23.25 -15.90 3.22
C TRP A 401 23.90 -15.12 4.37
N ASP A 402 25.21 -15.29 4.59
CA ASP A 402 25.97 -14.61 5.64
C ASP A 402 26.73 -13.38 5.09
N ASP A 403 26.55 -13.05 3.80
CA ASP A 403 27.10 -11.84 3.20
C ASP A 403 26.55 -10.58 3.88
N SER A 404 27.36 -9.53 3.91
CA SER A 404 26.97 -8.20 4.37
C SER A 404 25.67 -7.67 3.74
N THR A 405 25.43 -7.96 2.45
CA THR A 405 24.22 -7.54 1.74
C THR A 405 22.97 -8.34 2.14
N MET A 406 23.14 -9.43 2.89
CA MET A 406 22.06 -10.35 3.26
C MET A 406 21.60 -10.19 4.71
N GLN A 407 22.27 -9.38 5.53
CA GLN A 407 21.97 -9.28 6.97
C GLN A 407 20.79 -8.34 7.31
N GLN A 408 20.66 -7.24 6.56
CA GLN A 408 19.64 -6.21 6.80
C GLN A 408 19.06 -5.73 5.46
N GLU A 409 17.92 -5.05 5.49
CA GLU A 409 17.35 -4.37 4.32
C GLU A 409 18.41 -3.45 3.70
N ILE A 410 18.60 -3.55 2.38
CA ILE A 410 19.68 -2.81 1.70
C ILE A 410 19.26 -1.35 1.52
N PHE A 411 18.05 -1.12 0.98
CA PHE A 411 17.50 0.24 0.75
C PHE A 411 18.45 1.19 -0.01
N GLY A 412 19.07 0.68 -1.10
CA GLY A 412 20.06 1.38 -1.92
C GLY A 412 20.37 0.62 -3.22
N PRO A 413 21.21 1.11 -4.15
CA PRO A 413 21.31 0.54 -5.49
C PRO A 413 22.29 -0.66 -5.54
N ILE A 414 22.05 -1.68 -4.71
CA ILE A 414 22.86 -2.91 -4.62
C ILE A 414 21.94 -4.14 -4.80
N LEU A 415 22.29 -5.04 -5.71
CA LEU A 415 21.55 -6.27 -6.02
C LEU A 415 22.40 -7.52 -5.78
N PRO A 416 22.29 -8.17 -4.61
CA PRO A 416 22.88 -9.49 -4.40
C PRO A 416 22.09 -10.61 -5.12
N ILE A 417 22.83 -11.55 -5.73
CA ILE A 417 22.28 -12.71 -6.45
C ILE A 417 22.82 -14.02 -5.86
N LEU A 418 21.91 -14.83 -5.31
CA LEU A 418 22.17 -16.15 -4.76
C LEU A 418 21.76 -17.23 -5.76
N ALA A 419 22.49 -18.35 -5.75
CA ALA A 419 22.09 -19.57 -6.44
C ALA A 419 21.27 -20.46 -5.51
N TYR A 420 20.33 -21.23 -6.07
CA TYR A 420 19.76 -22.39 -5.40
C TYR A 420 19.62 -23.56 -6.37
N THR A 421 19.51 -24.77 -5.82
CA THR A 421 19.29 -26.02 -6.57
C THR A 421 17.96 -26.67 -6.18
N ASP A 422 17.66 -26.69 -4.89
CA ASP A 422 16.39 -27.18 -4.35
C ASP A 422 15.51 -26.00 -3.91
N LEU A 423 14.28 -25.96 -4.42
CA LEU A 423 13.38 -24.83 -4.17
C LEU A 423 12.86 -24.84 -2.73
N GLU A 424 12.54 -26.01 -2.20
CA GLU A 424 12.07 -26.21 -0.83
C GLU A 424 13.11 -25.70 0.18
N GLU A 425 14.38 -26.05 0.03
CA GLU A 425 15.49 -25.55 0.84
C GLU A 425 15.64 -24.02 0.72
N ALA A 426 15.58 -23.47 -0.49
CA ALA A 426 15.64 -22.03 -0.70
C ALA A 426 14.50 -21.30 0.01
N VAL A 427 13.28 -21.83 -0.07
CA VAL A 427 12.10 -21.32 0.64
C VAL A 427 12.29 -21.40 2.16
N GLN A 428 12.86 -22.50 2.68
CA GLN A 428 13.14 -22.62 4.12
C GLN A 428 14.17 -21.60 4.61
N GLU A 429 15.22 -21.31 3.84
CA GLU A 429 16.18 -20.27 4.22
C GLU A 429 15.55 -18.86 4.19
N VAL A 430 14.64 -18.58 3.24
CA VAL A 430 13.85 -17.33 3.28
C VAL A 430 12.98 -17.27 4.52
N ILE A 431 12.28 -18.34 4.91
CA ILE A 431 11.44 -18.36 6.12
C ILE A 431 12.30 -18.12 7.36
N LYS A 432 13.45 -18.79 7.46
CA LYS A 432 14.35 -18.70 8.61
C LYS A 432 14.92 -17.30 8.81
N ARG A 433 15.23 -16.59 7.72
CA ARG A 433 15.96 -15.32 7.76
C ARG A 433 15.05 -14.10 7.54
N HIS A 434 14.08 -14.22 6.63
CA HIS A 434 13.27 -13.12 6.10
C HIS A 434 11.77 -13.49 6.00
N ASP A 435 11.20 -14.19 7.00
CA ASP A 435 9.85 -14.80 7.03
C ASP A 435 8.70 -13.88 6.55
N THR A 436 8.82 -12.57 6.77
CA THR A 436 7.70 -11.63 6.56
C THR A 436 8.08 -10.35 5.78
N PRO A 437 8.52 -10.47 4.52
CA PRO A 437 8.89 -9.32 3.71
C PRO A 437 7.65 -8.54 3.25
N LEU A 438 7.80 -7.26 2.96
CA LEU A 438 6.67 -6.46 2.46
C LEU A 438 6.17 -6.98 1.10
N ALA A 439 7.09 -7.36 0.22
CA ALA A 439 6.78 -7.98 -1.07
C ALA A 439 7.58 -9.28 -1.31
N SER A 440 7.03 -10.19 -2.13
CA SER A 440 7.69 -11.38 -2.64
C SER A 440 7.45 -11.52 -4.16
N TYR A 441 8.48 -11.91 -4.90
CA TYR A 441 8.45 -11.95 -6.36
C TYR A 441 8.80 -13.34 -6.89
N ILE A 442 8.07 -13.79 -7.92
CA ILE A 442 8.28 -15.09 -8.56
C ILE A 442 8.34 -14.89 -10.06
N PHE A 443 9.39 -15.40 -10.72
CA PHE A 443 9.54 -15.35 -12.17
C PHE A 443 9.61 -16.77 -12.74
N THR A 444 8.70 -17.07 -13.67
CA THR A 444 8.50 -18.41 -14.25
C THR A 444 7.95 -18.29 -15.68
N SER A 445 8.35 -19.22 -16.55
CA SER A 445 7.74 -19.37 -17.89
C SER A 445 6.52 -20.28 -17.92
N GLY A 446 6.29 -21.04 -16.85
CA GLY A 446 5.14 -21.91 -16.69
C GLY A 446 3.84 -21.19 -16.30
N PRO A 447 2.79 -21.96 -15.98
CA PRO A 447 1.54 -21.41 -15.49
C PRO A 447 1.73 -20.56 -14.22
N ARG A 448 1.13 -19.37 -14.20
CA ARG A 448 1.14 -18.46 -13.03
C ARG A 448 0.11 -18.84 -11.96
N ASP A 449 -0.85 -19.67 -12.34
CA ASP A 449 -1.87 -20.20 -11.43
C ASP A 449 -1.26 -21.26 -10.52
N ARG A 450 -1.32 -21.02 -9.21
CA ARG A 450 -0.81 -21.94 -8.18
C ARG A 450 -1.41 -23.34 -8.28
N LYS A 451 -2.63 -23.50 -8.79
CA LYS A 451 -3.25 -24.83 -9.00
C LYS A 451 -2.59 -25.64 -10.12
N LYS A 452 -1.79 -24.99 -10.97
CA LYS A 452 -1.18 -25.58 -12.17
C LYS A 452 0.36 -25.57 -12.12
N ASN A 453 0.95 -24.93 -11.12
CA ASN A 453 2.38 -24.83 -10.96
C ASN A 453 2.76 -25.03 -9.48
N PRO A 454 3.28 -26.21 -9.10
CA PRO A 454 3.59 -26.54 -7.71
C PRO A 454 4.70 -25.66 -7.13
N GLN A 455 5.65 -25.18 -7.94
CA GLN A 455 6.71 -24.27 -7.47
C GLN A 455 6.11 -22.91 -7.06
N VAL A 456 5.20 -22.37 -7.88
CA VAL A 456 4.45 -21.14 -7.55
C VAL A 456 3.55 -21.37 -6.33
N ASP A 457 2.92 -22.54 -6.20
CA ASP A 457 2.10 -22.90 -5.04
C ASP A 457 2.90 -22.92 -3.74
N LEU A 458 4.05 -23.57 -3.76
CA LEU A 458 4.97 -23.67 -2.63
C LEU A 458 5.38 -22.29 -2.14
N ILE A 459 5.93 -21.43 -3.02
CA ILE A 459 6.40 -20.10 -2.61
C ILE A 459 5.23 -19.27 -2.05
N ARG A 460 4.07 -19.28 -2.72
CA ARG A 460 2.90 -18.45 -2.32
C ARG A 460 2.21 -18.94 -1.05
N THR A 461 2.40 -20.19 -0.65
CA THR A 461 1.83 -20.72 0.59
C THR A 461 2.80 -20.65 1.76
N ALA A 462 4.09 -20.76 1.49
CA ALA A 462 5.11 -20.80 2.51
C ALA A 462 5.58 -19.39 2.91
N ILE A 463 5.79 -18.47 1.95
CA ILE A 463 6.30 -17.12 2.24
C ILE A 463 5.16 -16.17 2.59
N ARG A 464 5.18 -15.64 3.82
CA ARG A 464 4.15 -14.75 4.36
C ARG A 464 4.48 -13.30 4.07
N SER A 465 4.19 -12.85 2.85
CA SER A 465 4.47 -11.47 2.41
C SER A 465 3.22 -10.57 2.43
N GLY A 466 3.42 -9.25 2.47
CA GLY A 466 2.34 -8.27 2.31
C GLY A 466 1.71 -8.33 0.91
N GLY A 467 2.55 -8.37 -0.12
CA GLY A 467 2.16 -8.57 -1.51
C GLY A 467 3.00 -9.63 -2.22
N THR A 468 2.39 -10.36 -3.17
CA THR A 468 3.12 -11.29 -4.04
C THR A 468 2.81 -11.02 -5.50
N ILE A 469 3.84 -10.91 -6.33
CA ILE A 469 3.70 -10.73 -7.78
C ILE A 469 4.38 -11.88 -8.52
N VAL A 470 3.71 -12.41 -9.55
CA VAL A 470 4.27 -13.38 -10.46
C VAL A 470 4.55 -12.71 -11.81
N ASN A 471 5.80 -12.81 -12.27
CA ASN A 471 6.36 -12.26 -13.50
C ASN A 471 6.40 -10.74 -13.57
N ASP A 472 6.32 -10.02 -12.45
CA ASP A 472 6.59 -8.58 -12.37
C ASP A 472 7.03 -8.20 -10.95
N ALA A 473 7.40 -6.93 -10.74
CA ALA A 473 7.80 -6.43 -9.42
C ALA A 473 7.29 -5.01 -9.17
N VAL A 474 7.18 -4.59 -7.90
CA VAL A 474 6.75 -3.26 -7.45
C VAL A 474 5.29 -2.88 -7.77
N MET A 475 4.80 -3.14 -8.98
CA MET A 475 3.55 -2.61 -9.54
C MET A 475 2.29 -2.74 -8.67
N HIS A 476 2.20 -3.76 -7.80
CA HIS A 476 1.08 -3.91 -6.87
C HIS A 476 0.86 -2.68 -5.96
N VAL A 477 1.90 -1.89 -5.67
CA VAL A 477 1.78 -0.66 -4.87
C VAL A 477 0.95 0.44 -5.54
N SER A 478 0.80 0.40 -6.87
CA SER A 478 0.02 1.38 -7.64
C SER A 478 -1.47 1.01 -7.77
N LEU A 479 -1.90 -0.13 -7.20
CA LEU A 479 -3.27 -0.60 -7.29
C LEU A 479 -4.18 0.18 -6.34
N ALA A 480 -4.81 1.26 -6.84
CA ALA A 480 -5.68 2.14 -6.06
C ALA A 480 -6.89 1.47 -5.39
N ASN A 481 -7.21 0.21 -5.72
CA ASN A 481 -8.34 -0.54 -5.14
C ASN A 481 -7.94 -1.94 -4.65
N ALA A 482 -6.70 -2.11 -4.21
CA ALA A 482 -6.22 -3.31 -3.52
C ALA A 482 -5.62 -2.90 -2.17
N PRO A 483 -5.65 -3.77 -1.14
CA PRO A 483 -4.99 -3.46 0.11
C PRO A 483 -3.49 -3.52 -0.07
N PHE A 484 -2.78 -2.47 0.36
CA PHE A 484 -1.33 -2.45 0.48
C PHE A 484 -0.97 -2.38 1.96
N GLY A 485 -0.16 -3.32 2.43
CA GLY A 485 0.32 -3.38 3.81
C GLY A 485 1.16 -4.61 4.11
N GLY A 486 1.91 -4.54 5.20
CA GLY A 486 2.79 -5.62 5.66
C GLY A 486 2.14 -6.63 6.60
N ILE A 487 2.91 -7.64 6.94
CA ILE A 487 2.59 -8.63 7.97
C ILE A 487 3.83 -8.86 8.83
N GLY A 488 3.68 -9.06 10.14
CA GLY A 488 4.82 -9.33 11.02
C GLY A 488 5.82 -8.16 11.04
N GLN A 489 7.07 -8.39 10.67
CA GLN A 489 8.13 -7.37 10.74
C GLN A 489 8.02 -6.30 9.65
N SER A 490 7.33 -6.60 8.53
CA SER A 490 7.04 -5.63 7.47
C SER A 490 5.82 -4.76 7.76
N GLY A 491 5.08 -5.02 8.83
CA GLY A 491 4.01 -4.12 9.24
C GLY A 491 2.74 -4.78 9.76
N GLN A 492 1.74 -3.93 9.97
CA GLN A 492 0.38 -4.32 10.34
C GLN A 492 -0.64 -3.30 9.86
N GLY A 493 -1.80 -3.80 9.45
CA GLY A 493 -2.83 -3.00 8.77
C GLY A 493 -2.53 -2.88 7.27
N ALA A 494 -3.47 -2.29 6.55
CA ALA A 494 -3.34 -2.04 5.12
C ALA A 494 -4.20 -0.83 4.74
N TYR A 495 -3.83 -0.17 3.66
CA TYR A 495 -4.52 0.99 3.10
C TYR A 495 -4.57 0.93 1.57
N HIS A 496 -4.86 2.06 0.92
CA HIS A 496 -5.26 2.31 -0.47
C HIS A 496 -6.75 2.19 -0.76
N GLY A 497 -7.29 3.19 -1.45
CA GLY A 497 -8.70 3.24 -1.90
C GLY A 497 -9.73 2.93 -0.81
N TYR A 498 -10.56 1.92 -1.05
CA TYR A 498 -11.56 1.50 -0.06
C TYR A 498 -10.94 1.03 1.27
N TYR A 499 -9.78 0.39 1.20
CA TYR A 499 -9.06 -0.10 2.38
C TYR A 499 -8.51 1.07 3.21
N SER A 500 -8.08 2.16 2.56
CA SER A 500 -7.78 3.44 3.22
C SER A 500 -9.00 3.97 4.01
N PHE A 501 -10.16 4.07 3.36
CA PHE A 501 -11.39 4.55 4.03
C PHE A 501 -11.76 3.67 5.24
N ARG A 502 -11.67 2.35 5.08
CA ARG A 502 -11.94 1.39 6.16
C ARG A 502 -10.91 1.49 7.29
N ALA A 503 -9.62 1.62 6.99
CA ALA A 503 -8.55 1.71 7.98
C ALA A 503 -8.64 2.96 8.86
N PHE A 504 -9.25 4.02 8.34
CA PHE A 504 -9.44 5.31 9.01
C PHE A 504 -10.89 5.55 9.48
N THR A 505 -11.70 4.50 9.56
CA THR A 505 -13.03 4.52 10.18
C THR A 505 -13.20 3.39 11.17
N HIS A 506 -14.15 3.53 12.09
CA HIS A 506 -14.61 2.44 12.93
C HIS A 506 -15.88 1.83 12.34
N GLU A 507 -15.87 0.51 12.14
CA GLU A 507 -17.06 -0.25 11.74
C GLU A 507 -17.94 -0.51 12.96
N ARG A 508 -19.04 0.26 13.06
CA ARG A 508 -20.02 0.15 14.15
C ARG A 508 -21.24 -0.63 13.67
N THR A 509 -21.56 -1.73 14.35
CA THR A 509 -22.84 -2.41 14.16
C THR A 509 -23.95 -1.62 14.84
N THR A 510 -24.97 -1.24 14.07
CA THR A 510 -26.17 -0.57 14.53
C THR A 510 -27.38 -1.48 14.30
N MET A 511 -28.19 -1.64 15.34
CA MET A 511 -29.43 -2.40 15.33
C MET A 511 -30.56 -1.53 15.83
N GLU A 512 -31.63 -1.40 15.05
CA GLU A 512 -32.79 -0.61 15.40
C GLU A 512 -33.94 -1.52 15.84
N GLN A 513 -34.21 -1.57 17.14
CA GLN A 513 -35.31 -2.37 17.69
C GLN A 513 -36.57 -1.51 17.80
N ASN A 514 -37.66 -1.97 17.19
CA ASN A 514 -38.95 -1.28 17.32
C ASN A 514 -39.62 -1.58 18.68
N LEU A 515 -39.84 -0.53 19.49
CA LEU A 515 -40.49 -0.64 20.81
C LEU A 515 -41.92 -1.21 20.74
N LYS A 516 -42.64 -1.04 19.62
CA LYS A 516 -43.99 -1.58 19.44
C LYS A 516 -44.01 -3.11 19.28
N MET A 517 -42.86 -3.72 19.02
CA MET A 517 -42.71 -5.17 18.82
C MET A 517 -42.24 -5.90 20.08
N ASP A 518 -42.31 -5.28 21.26
CA ASP A 518 -41.81 -5.86 22.52
C ASP A 518 -42.44 -7.22 22.86
N PHE A 519 -43.70 -7.45 22.44
CA PHE A 519 -44.34 -8.75 22.63
C PHE A 519 -43.56 -9.91 21.98
N THR A 520 -42.86 -9.68 20.86
CA THR A 520 -42.03 -10.69 20.20
C THR A 520 -40.76 -11.02 20.98
N LEU A 521 -40.36 -10.15 21.90
CA LEU A 521 -39.17 -10.29 22.74
C LEU A 521 -39.48 -11.01 24.06
N LYS A 522 -40.76 -11.26 24.39
CA LYS A 522 -41.16 -12.02 25.59
C LYS A 522 -40.49 -13.39 25.69
N VAL A 523 -40.18 -14.01 24.57
CA VAL A 523 -39.50 -15.32 24.50
C VAL A 523 -38.09 -15.30 25.11
N ARG A 524 -37.40 -14.17 25.12
CA ARG A 524 -36.08 -14.01 25.76
C ARG A 524 -36.16 -13.41 27.16
N TYR A 525 -37.34 -12.97 27.61
CA TYR A 525 -37.52 -12.35 28.91
C TYR A 525 -37.80 -13.41 29.99
N PRO A 526 -37.26 -13.25 31.20
CA PRO A 526 -37.59 -14.11 32.35
C PRO A 526 -39.11 -14.14 32.63
N PRO A 527 -39.63 -15.21 33.25
CA PRO A 527 -38.92 -16.44 33.63
C PRO A 527 -38.54 -17.30 32.42
N TYR A 528 -37.43 -18.04 32.54
CA TYR A 528 -36.98 -18.99 31.51
C TYR A 528 -37.74 -20.30 31.66
N GLU A 529 -38.31 -20.78 30.55
CA GLU A 529 -39.20 -21.94 30.50
C GLU A 529 -38.85 -22.76 29.26
N GLU A 530 -38.94 -24.08 29.34
CA GLU A 530 -38.58 -25.00 28.25
C GLU A 530 -39.29 -24.66 26.92
N LYS A 531 -40.53 -24.18 26.99
CA LYS A 531 -41.29 -23.73 25.81
C LYS A 531 -40.65 -22.51 25.15
N LYS A 532 -40.23 -21.51 25.94
CA LYS A 532 -39.54 -20.31 25.45
C LYS A 532 -38.17 -20.66 24.89
N ASP A 533 -37.43 -21.53 25.60
CA ASP A 533 -36.10 -21.98 25.19
C ASP A 533 -36.13 -22.69 23.84
N ASN A 534 -37.16 -23.52 23.60
CA ASN A 534 -37.36 -24.22 22.33
C ASN A 534 -37.64 -23.27 21.15
N VAL A 535 -38.37 -22.18 21.38
CA VAL A 535 -38.65 -21.14 20.38
C VAL A 535 -37.39 -20.31 20.13
N LEU A 536 -36.73 -19.86 21.20
CA LEU A 536 -35.50 -19.07 21.09
C LEU A 536 -34.38 -19.86 20.40
N GLY A 537 -34.19 -21.12 20.77
CA GLY A 537 -33.22 -22.02 20.14
C GLY A 537 -33.47 -22.21 18.66
N ALA A 538 -34.73 -22.36 18.23
CA ALA A 538 -35.07 -22.44 16.82
C ALA A 538 -34.90 -21.10 16.08
N ALA A 539 -35.12 -19.96 16.74
CA ALA A 539 -35.05 -18.64 16.12
C ALA A 539 -33.62 -18.08 16.01
N VAL A 540 -32.71 -18.53 16.89
CA VAL A 540 -31.30 -18.12 16.93
C VAL A 540 -30.41 -19.08 16.14
N SER A 541 -30.76 -20.37 16.07
CA SER A 541 -29.92 -21.37 15.38
C SER A 541 -29.99 -21.29 13.86
N GLN A 542 -28.85 -21.48 13.22
CA GLN A 542 -28.80 -21.74 11.78
C GLN A 542 -29.16 -23.21 11.50
N TYR A 543 -29.81 -23.47 10.36
CA TYR A 543 -30.20 -24.81 9.93
C TYR A 543 -31.03 -25.60 10.97
N ASN A 544 -31.78 -24.90 11.83
CA ASN A 544 -32.60 -25.53 12.89
C ASN A 544 -31.79 -26.49 13.80
N ASN A 545 -30.61 -26.07 14.24
CA ASN A 545 -29.68 -26.86 15.06
C ASN A 545 -29.19 -28.16 14.41
N LYS A 546 -29.23 -28.27 13.07
CA LYS A 546 -28.62 -29.38 12.34
C LYS A 546 -27.24 -29.00 11.81
N VAL A 547 -26.39 -29.99 11.67
CA VAL A 547 -25.03 -29.86 11.12
C VAL A 547 -24.88 -30.78 9.91
N TRP A 548 -24.09 -30.38 8.92
CA TRP A 548 -23.86 -31.16 7.68
C TRP A 548 -22.67 -32.12 7.79
N PHE A 549 -22.16 -32.33 9.00
CA PHE A 549 -21.00 -33.16 9.29
C PHE A 549 -21.28 -34.13 10.43
N GLY A 550 -20.55 -35.24 10.45
CA GLY A 550 -20.63 -36.24 11.51
C GLY A 550 -19.76 -35.91 12.72
N ARG A 551 -19.82 -36.78 13.75
CA ARG A 551 -18.94 -36.69 14.94
C ARG A 551 -17.47 -36.98 14.61
N THR A 552 -17.22 -37.70 13.52
CA THR A 552 -15.90 -38.11 13.04
C THR A 552 -15.84 -37.92 11.52
N GLY A 553 -14.62 -37.87 10.97
CA GLY A 553 -14.37 -37.67 9.55
C GLY A 553 -14.20 -36.20 9.16
N ASN A 554 -13.94 -35.98 7.87
CA ASN A 554 -13.68 -34.64 7.34
C ASN A 554 -14.97 -33.85 7.17
N VAL A 555 -14.94 -32.57 7.55
CA VAL A 555 -15.99 -31.61 7.19
C VAL A 555 -15.78 -31.18 5.74
N SER A 556 -16.86 -31.12 4.96
CA SER A 556 -16.83 -30.62 3.58
C SER A 556 -16.24 -29.20 3.52
N VAL A 557 -15.18 -29.02 2.73
CA VAL A 557 -14.52 -27.72 2.51
C VAL A 557 -15.47 -26.69 1.88
N ASN A 558 -16.45 -27.15 1.10
CA ASN A 558 -17.44 -26.29 0.46
C ASN A 558 -18.65 -25.97 1.37
N GLY A 559 -18.59 -26.35 2.64
CA GLY A 559 -19.71 -26.21 3.57
C GLY A 559 -20.87 -27.17 3.25
N PRO A 560 -22.09 -26.88 3.74
CA PRO A 560 -23.27 -27.69 3.46
C PRO A 560 -23.71 -27.59 2.01
N GLY A 561 -24.24 -28.68 1.45
CA GLY A 561 -24.85 -28.66 0.12
C GLY A 561 -26.06 -27.71 0.04
N SER A 562 -26.33 -27.16 -1.13
CA SER A 562 -27.45 -26.20 -1.34
C SER A 562 -28.82 -26.79 -0.99
N ILE A 563 -29.06 -28.05 -1.36
CA ILE A 563 -30.31 -28.77 -1.04
C ILE A 563 -30.44 -28.98 0.48
N TRP A 564 -29.36 -29.41 1.14
CA TRP A 564 -29.35 -29.59 2.60
C TRP A 564 -29.64 -28.27 3.32
N SER A 565 -28.97 -27.20 2.88
CA SER A 565 -29.15 -25.85 3.43
C SER A 565 -30.59 -25.38 3.26
N ALA A 566 -31.16 -25.53 2.06
CA ALA A 566 -32.54 -25.14 1.79
C ALA A 566 -33.55 -25.94 2.61
N TRP A 567 -33.37 -27.26 2.69
CA TRP A 567 -34.26 -28.16 3.45
C TRP A 567 -34.29 -27.81 4.94
N HIS A 568 -33.12 -27.66 5.55
CA HIS A 568 -33.02 -27.38 6.98
C HIS A 568 -33.37 -25.94 7.36
N ASN A 569 -33.19 -24.98 6.45
CA ASN A 569 -33.70 -23.63 6.63
C ASN A 569 -35.24 -23.57 6.51
N PHE A 570 -35.82 -24.25 5.52
CA PHE A 570 -37.28 -24.28 5.33
C PHE A 570 -37.99 -25.02 6.48
N GLY A 571 -37.49 -26.21 6.85
CA GLY A 571 -38.00 -26.96 8.00
C GLY A 571 -37.83 -26.23 9.35
N GLY A 572 -36.83 -25.36 9.46
CA GLY A 572 -36.65 -24.48 10.63
C GLY A 572 -37.74 -23.41 10.75
N ILE A 573 -38.11 -22.77 9.62
CA ILE A 573 -39.15 -21.74 9.60
C ILE A 573 -40.52 -22.33 9.97
N THR A 574 -40.89 -23.46 9.38
CA THR A 574 -42.18 -24.12 9.67
C THR A 574 -42.25 -24.62 11.11
N SER A 575 -41.16 -25.20 11.63
CA SER A 575 -41.05 -25.60 13.03
C SER A 575 -41.15 -24.41 13.98
N LEU A 576 -40.52 -23.27 13.64
CA LEU A 576 -40.59 -22.07 14.47
C LEU A 576 -42.00 -21.50 14.55
N VAL A 577 -42.72 -21.41 13.43
CA VAL A 577 -44.12 -20.94 13.41
C VAL A 577 -44.99 -21.83 14.29
N TYR A 578 -44.86 -23.16 14.16
CA TYR A 578 -45.58 -24.11 15.00
C TYR A 578 -45.26 -23.95 16.49
N LYS A 579 -43.97 -23.85 16.85
CA LYS A 579 -43.52 -23.69 18.24
C LYS A 579 -43.96 -22.35 18.84
N PHE A 580 -43.91 -21.27 18.06
CA PHE A 580 -44.34 -19.95 18.50
C PHE A 580 -45.83 -19.91 18.81
N VAL A 581 -46.68 -20.43 17.91
CA VAL A 581 -48.14 -20.53 18.11
C VAL A 581 -48.49 -21.33 19.37
N ASN A 582 -47.74 -22.41 19.65
CA ASN A 582 -47.95 -23.24 20.84
C ASN A 582 -47.29 -22.70 22.12
N SER A 583 -46.55 -21.58 22.03
CA SER A 583 -45.87 -20.94 23.17
C SER A 583 -46.53 -19.63 23.63
N LEU A 584 -47.41 -19.06 22.80
CA LEU A 584 -48.36 -18.02 23.17
C LEU A 584 -49.50 -18.63 24.00
#